data_AF-A0A419JZR0-F1
#
_entry.id   AF-A0A419JZR0-F1
#
_cell.length_a   1.000
_cell.length_b   1.000
_cell.length_c   1.000
_cell.angle_alpha   90.00
_cell.angle_beta   90.00
_cell.angle_gamma   90.00
#
_symmetry.space_group_name_H-M   'P 1'
#
loop_
_entity.id
_entity.type
_entity.pdbx_description
1 polymer ?
#
loop_
_entity_poly.entity_id
_entity_poly.type
_entity_poly.pdbx_seq_one_letter_code
_entity_poly.pdbx_strand_id
1 'polypeptide(L)'
;MGEYEGKCPRCGKIHYSKRKGDRVVCDCWLYCPICGEEMTPYTPDLTPNTYGLDGKRDMTILRVCARHSPPFFSTQKPVEIVCT
;
A
#
# COMPACT_ATOMS: atom_id res chain seq x y z
N MET A 1 14.68 14.36 -16.88
CA MET A 1 14.95 14.21 -15.44
C MET A 1 14.07 15.23 -14.73
N GLY A 2 13.36 14.86 -13.66
CA GLY A 2 12.56 15.83 -12.91
C GLY A 2 13.47 16.70 -12.06
N GLU A 3 13.13 17.97 -11.94
CA GLU A 3 13.95 19.00 -11.31
C GLU A 3 13.88 18.98 -9.79
N TYR A 4 12.84 18.33 -9.24
CA TYR A 4 12.59 18.20 -7.80
C TYR A 4 12.45 16.74 -7.43
N GLU A 5 13.07 16.36 -6.33
CA GLU A 5 13.05 14.98 -5.84
C GLU A 5 12.31 14.87 -4.52
N GLY A 6 11.69 13.71 -4.31
CA GLY A 6 11.01 13.35 -3.08
C GLY A 6 11.29 11.89 -2.77
N LYS A 7 11.86 11.63 -1.59
CA LYS A 7 12.15 10.25 -1.14
C LYS A 7 10.97 9.70 -0.35
N CYS A 8 10.52 8.51 -0.73
CA CYS A 8 9.51 7.79 0.05
C CYS A 8 10.08 7.40 1.43
N PRO A 9 9.45 7.77 2.55
CA PRO A 9 9.91 7.38 3.88
C PRO A 9 9.72 5.89 4.18
N ARG A 10 8.94 5.16 3.36
CA ARG A 10 8.63 3.73 3.59
C ARG A 10 9.50 2.78 2.79
N CYS A 11 9.61 2.97 1.47
CA CYS A 11 10.39 2.09 0.62
C CYS A 11 11.73 2.68 0.18
N GLY A 12 11.97 3.97 0.46
CA GLY A 12 13.18 4.67 0.02
C GLY A 12 13.25 4.99 -1.47
N LYS A 13 12.24 4.64 -2.29
CA LYS A 13 12.16 5.04 -3.71
C LYS A 13 12.20 6.56 -3.84
N ILE A 14 12.96 7.04 -4.82
CA ILE A 14 13.06 8.46 -5.16
C ILE A 14 12.06 8.74 -6.29
N HIS A 15 11.16 9.67 -6.05
CA HIS A 15 10.22 10.19 -7.03
C HIS A 15 10.72 11.54 -7.53
N TYR A 16 10.45 11.83 -8.81
CA TYR A 16 10.86 13.07 -9.44
C TYR A 16 9.63 13.81 -9.98
N SER A 17 9.57 15.11 -9.78
CA SER A 17 8.57 15.98 -10.41
C SER A 17 9.22 17.16 -11.14
N LYS A 18 8.47 17.74 -12.07
CA LYS A 18 8.84 18.98 -12.80
C LYS A 18 8.42 20.24 -12.04
N ARG A 19 7.63 20.13 -10.97
CA ARG A 19 7.13 21.29 -10.22
C ARG A 19 7.58 21.20 -8.77
N LYS A 20 8.05 22.33 -8.24
CA LYS A 20 8.40 22.47 -6.82
C LYS A 20 7.14 22.34 -5.97
N GLY A 21 7.17 21.47 -4.97
CA GLY A 21 6.04 21.23 -4.07
C GLY A 21 4.95 20.32 -4.62
N ASP A 22 5.22 19.63 -5.74
CA ASP A 22 4.28 18.67 -6.30
C ASP A 22 4.11 17.44 -5.41
N ARG A 23 2.91 16.88 -5.40
CA ARG A 23 2.57 15.71 -4.57
C ARG A 23 2.51 14.46 -5.43
N VAL A 24 3.44 13.55 -5.18
CA VAL A 24 3.50 12.25 -5.85
C VAL A 24 3.12 11.16 -4.87
N VAL A 25 2.23 10.27 -5.28
CA VAL A 25 1.84 9.11 -4.47
C VAL A 25 2.80 7.96 -4.76
N CYS A 26 3.46 7.44 -3.73
CA CYS A 26 4.29 6.25 -3.85
C CYS A 26 3.42 5.00 -4.00
N ASP A 27 3.85 4.10 -4.88
CA ASP A 27 3.20 2.83 -5.19
C ASP A 27 3.63 1.68 -4.27
N CYS A 28 4.48 1.93 -3.27
CA CYS A 28 5.03 0.88 -2.41
C CYS A 28 3.96 0.06 -1.66
N TRP A 29 2.81 0.65 -1.38
CA TRP A 29 1.68 -0.01 -0.74
C TRP A 29 1.00 -1.06 -1.64
N LEU A 30 1.28 -1.06 -2.94
CA LEU A 30 0.82 -2.07 -3.90
C LEU A 30 1.63 -3.36 -3.81
N TYR A 31 2.87 -3.30 -3.33
CA TYR A 31 3.80 -4.43 -3.37
C TYR A 31 3.95 -5.08 -2.00
N CYS A 32 4.06 -6.41 -1.99
CA CYS A 32 4.25 -7.17 -0.77
C CYS A 32 5.65 -6.89 -0.20
N PRO A 33 5.80 -6.47 1.07
CA PRO A 33 7.10 -6.23 1.68
C PRO A 33 7.92 -7.51 1.91
N ILE A 34 7.30 -8.69 1.77
CA ILE A 34 7.95 -9.99 2.00
C ILE A 34 8.56 -10.53 0.70
N CYS A 35 7.80 -10.54 -0.40
CA CYS A 35 8.25 -11.12 -1.68
C CYS A 35 8.40 -10.12 -2.83
N GLY A 36 8.00 -8.85 -2.66
CA GLY A 36 8.11 -7.82 -3.69
C GLY A 36 7.05 -7.90 -4.80
N GLU A 37 6.17 -8.89 -4.78
CA GLU A 37 5.11 -9.07 -5.77
C GLU A 37 3.95 -8.09 -5.58
N GLU A 38 3.25 -7.77 -6.67
CA GLU A 38 2.06 -6.93 -6.61
C GLU A 38 0.93 -7.66 -5.85
N MET A 39 0.36 -6.98 -4.87
CA MET A 39 -0.75 -7.46 -4.05
C MET A 39 -2.08 -7.14 -4.71
N THR A 40 -3.02 -8.07 -4.59
CA THR A 40 -4.39 -7.87 -5.06
C THR A 40 -5.20 -7.07 -4.04
N PRO A 41 -6.16 -6.22 -4.46
CA PRO A 41 -7.12 -5.60 -3.55
C PRO A 41 -7.81 -6.66 -2.70
N TYR A 42 -7.92 -6.41 -1.40
CA TYR A 42 -8.64 -7.32 -0.51
C TYR A 42 -10.12 -6.98 -0.52
N THR A 43 -10.94 -7.92 -0.97
CA THR A 43 -12.40 -7.86 -0.88
C THR A 43 -12.85 -8.86 0.17
N PRO A 44 -13.15 -8.41 1.40
CA PRO A 44 -13.67 -9.33 2.40
C PRO A 44 -15.05 -9.83 1.95
N ASP A 45 -15.36 -11.08 2.25
CA ASP A 45 -16.66 -11.68 1.97
C ASP A 45 -17.70 -11.04 2.88
N LEU A 46 -18.51 -10.11 2.33
CA LEU A 46 -19.56 -9.29 2.97
C LEU A 46 -20.76 -10.08 3.54
N THR A 47 -20.68 -11.42 3.61
CA THR A 47 -21.74 -12.26 4.17
C THR A 47 -21.97 -11.98 5.67
N PRO A 48 -23.20 -11.70 6.14
CA PRO A 48 -23.45 -11.32 7.53
C PRO A 48 -23.01 -12.35 8.59
N ASN A 49 -22.88 -13.63 8.22
CA ASN A 49 -22.43 -14.71 9.12
C ASN A 49 -20.92 -14.77 9.34
N THR A 50 -20.11 -13.99 8.61
CA THR A 50 -18.64 -13.94 8.76
C THR A 50 -18.16 -12.66 9.44
N TYR A 51 -18.98 -11.61 9.52
CA TYR A 51 -18.69 -10.40 10.30
C TYR A 51 -19.26 -10.50 11.70
N GLY A 52 -18.38 -10.64 12.69
CA GLY A 52 -18.77 -10.42 14.10
C GLY A 52 -18.20 -11.42 15.09
N LEU A 53 -17.60 -12.53 14.64
CA LEU A 53 -17.03 -13.53 15.55
C LEU A 53 -15.62 -13.17 16.04
N ASP A 54 -14.78 -12.50 15.23
CA ASP A 54 -13.38 -12.17 15.59
C ASP A 54 -12.99 -10.69 15.49
N GLY A 55 -13.96 -9.80 15.30
CA GLY A 55 -13.82 -8.37 15.58
C GLY A 55 -12.72 -7.62 14.81
N LYS A 56 -13.13 -6.80 13.85
CA LYS A 56 -12.48 -5.53 13.44
C LYS A 56 -11.23 -5.59 12.56
N ARG A 57 -10.62 -6.75 12.28
CA ARG A 57 -9.37 -6.80 11.48
C ARG A 57 -9.63 -6.64 9.97
N ASP A 58 -10.64 -7.30 9.43
CA ASP A 58 -10.86 -7.41 7.98
C ASP A 58 -11.20 -6.09 7.26
N MET A 59 -11.87 -5.15 7.93
CA MET A 59 -12.22 -3.85 7.31
C MET A 59 -11.02 -2.91 7.11
N THR A 60 -9.91 -3.16 7.78
CA THR A 60 -8.70 -2.32 7.68
C THR A 60 -7.73 -2.81 6.62
N ILE A 61 -7.94 -4.03 6.12
CA ILE A 61 -7.10 -4.68 5.12
C ILE A 61 -7.45 -4.10 3.75
N LEU A 62 -6.44 -3.56 3.07
CA LEU A 62 -6.59 -2.94 1.76
C LEU A 62 -6.13 -3.87 0.64
N ARG A 63 -5.12 -4.69 0.93
CA ARG A 63 -4.42 -5.52 -0.06
C ARG A 63 -4.04 -6.86 0.57
N VAL A 64 -3.95 -7.90 -0.25
CA VAL A 64 -3.53 -9.24 0.17
C VAL A 64 -2.50 -9.82 -0.79
N CYS A 65 -1.50 -10.51 -0.25
CA CYS A 65 -0.58 -11.35 -0.99
C CYS A 65 -0.88 -12.82 -0.68
N ALA A 66 -1.47 -13.52 -1.64
CA ALA A 66 -1.80 -14.94 -1.53
C ALA A 66 -0.62 -15.89 -1.82
N ARG A 67 0.59 -15.35 -2.09
CA ARG A 67 1.79 -16.16 -2.33
C ARG A 67 2.48 -16.66 -1.06
N HIS A 68 1.86 -16.43 0.10
CA HIS A 68 2.35 -16.87 1.40
C HIS A 68 1.31 -17.76 2.07
N SER A 69 1.77 -18.70 2.91
CA SER A 69 0.93 -19.51 3.78
C SER A 69 1.41 -19.35 5.23
N PRO A 70 0.73 -18.53 6.06
CA PRO A 70 -0.53 -17.83 5.80
C PRO A 70 -0.38 -16.62 4.85
N PRO A 71 -1.46 -16.18 4.15
CA PRO A 71 -1.44 -14.99 3.30
C PRO A 71 -1.00 -13.74 4.06
N PHE A 72 -0.32 -12.84 3.37
CA PHE A 72 0.04 -11.54 3.96
C PHE A 72 -1.07 -10.53 3.69
N PHE A 73 -1.65 -9.99 4.76
CA PHE A 73 -2.68 -8.94 4.68
C PHE A 73 -2.06 -7.59 4.99
N SER A 74 -2.22 -6.64 4.08
CA SER A 74 -1.66 -5.30 4.19
C SER A 74 -2.76 -4.27 4.51
N THR A 75 -2.53 -3.50 5.56
CA THR A 75 -3.30 -2.31 5.92
C THR A 75 -2.59 -1.02 5.46
N GLN A 76 -1.54 -1.14 4.64
CA GLN A 76 -0.75 0.00 4.20
C GLN A 76 -1.54 0.92 3.27
N LYS A 77 -1.68 2.18 3.69
CA LYS A 77 -2.24 3.26 2.87
C LYS A 77 -1.22 3.80 1.86
N PRO A 78 -1.68 4.41 0.75
CA PRO A 78 -0.82 5.18 -0.13
C PRO A 78 -0.06 6.27 0.65
N VAL A 79 1.19 6.53 0.27
CA VAL A 79 2.03 7.56 0.90
C VAL A 79 2.23 8.69 -0.08
N GLU A 80 1.81 9.89 0.30
CA GLU A 80 2.06 11.12 -0.45
C GLU A 80 3.46 11.64 -0.14
N ILE A 81 4.18 12.03 -1.18
CA ILE A 81 5.54 12.57 -1.11
C ILE A 81 5.51 13.95 -1.76
N VAL A 82 6.06 14.93 -1.06
CA VAL A 82 6.26 16.27 -1.60
C VAL A 82 7.64 16.32 -2.24
N CYS A 83 7.71 16.62 -3.54
CA CYS A 83 8.99 16.83 -4.23
C CYS A 83 9.48 18.26 -3.98
N THR A 84 10.67 18.43 -3.41
CA THR A 84 11.20 19.73 -2.96
C THR A 84 12.48 20.14 -3.64
#